data_AF-A0A356I3Z4-F1
#
_entry.id   AF-A0A356I3Z4-F1
#
_cell.length_a   1.000
_cell.length_b   1.000
_cell.length_c   1.000
_cell.angle_alpha   90.00
_cell.angle_beta   90.00
_cell.angle_gamma   90.00
#
_symmetry.space_group_name_H-M   'P 1'
#
loop_
_entity.id
_entity.type
_entity.pdbx_description
1 polymer ?
#
loop_
_entity_poly.entity_id
_entity_poly.type
_entity_poly.pdbx_seq_one_letter_code
_entity_poly.pdbx_strand_id
1 'polypeptide(L)'
;MEIKKSPKADLENKRGLFLEIGLVVALVLVIGAFAVTPKEHRIEKVDLGYAPVEVEIVEVTREDQKPPEAPKKVDMAVVSDMLEVVTNDTKIETEIDFAEFDMNQAIEVAPVQTEEVFEEEIFIIVEEKASFMGGDEGTFRNWVQQRVKYPAIAQENGIQGKVIISFVVNTDGSVSNIEVLRTPDSTLSDEAVRIIKSSPKWTAAKQRNKSVRQKFVIPIDFRISD
;
A
#
# COMPACT_ATOMS: atom_id res chain seq x y z
N MET A 1 -68.56 -39.39 33.62
CA MET A 1 -67.75 -38.70 34.65
C MET A 1 -66.42 -38.40 34.00
N GLU A 2 -65.91 -37.19 33.92
CA GLU A 2 -65.87 -36.13 34.92
C GLU A 2 -65.89 -34.75 34.24
N ILE A 3 -66.65 -33.80 34.79
CA ILE A 3 -66.41 -32.38 34.56
C ILE A 3 -65.85 -31.84 35.87
N LYS A 4 -64.53 -31.86 36.00
CA LYS A 4 -63.81 -31.13 37.06
C LYS A 4 -63.20 -29.87 36.46
N LYS A 5 -64.02 -28.85 36.23
CA LYS A 5 -63.54 -27.47 36.13
C LYS A 5 -64.35 -26.65 37.11
N SER A 6 -63.67 -26.12 38.13
CA SER A 6 -64.30 -25.28 39.13
C SER A 6 -64.72 -23.96 38.46
N PRO A 7 -65.97 -23.49 38.64
CA PRO A 7 -66.46 -22.27 37.97
C PRO A 7 -65.74 -20.99 38.42
N LYS A 8 -64.98 -21.06 39.54
CA LYS A 8 -64.13 -19.96 40.01
C LYS A 8 -62.82 -19.82 39.21
N ALA A 9 -62.44 -20.82 38.42
CA ALA A 9 -61.23 -20.82 37.59
C ALA A 9 -61.53 -20.64 36.10
N ASP A 10 -62.78 -20.32 35.74
CA ASP A 10 -63.19 -20.05 34.36
C ASP A 10 -62.77 -18.63 33.94
N LEU A 11 -61.69 -18.57 33.15
CA LEU A 11 -61.06 -17.32 32.68
C LEU A 11 -61.63 -16.85 31.34
N GLU A 12 -62.62 -17.55 30.76
CA GLU A 12 -63.10 -17.24 29.40
C GLU A 12 -63.64 -15.81 29.26
N ASN A 13 -64.33 -15.30 30.28
CA ASN A 13 -64.86 -13.94 30.29
C ASN A 13 -63.78 -12.85 30.41
N LYS A 14 -62.54 -13.20 30.75
CA LYS A 14 -61.41 -12.26 30.89
C LYS A 14 -60.37 -12.41 29.79
N ARG A 15 -60.57 -13.31 28.83
CA ARG A 15 -59.63 -13.56 27.72
C ARG A 15 -59.32 -12.31 26.91
N GLY A 16 -60.33 -11.47 26.66
CA GLY A 16 -60.14 -10.19 25.96
C GLY A 16 -59.24 -9.22 26.74
N LEU A 17 -59.47 -9.09 28.05
CA LEU A 17 -58.65 -8.26 28.94
C LEU A 17 -57.19 -8.75 29.01
N PHE A 18 -56.95 -10.06 29.10
CA PHE A 18 -55.58 -10.58 29.10
C PHE A 18 -54.88 -10.43 27.76
N LEU A 19 -55.62 -10.51 26.64
CA LEU A 19 -55.09 -10.24 25.31
C LEU A 19 -54.66 -8.77 25.18
N GLU A 20 -55.51 -7.84 25.62
CA GLU A 20 -55.23 -6.41 25.56
C GLU A 20 -54.04 -6.01 26.46
N ILE A 21 -53.99 -6.52 27.69
CA ILE A 21 -52.84 -6.31 28.59
C ILE A 21 -51.55 -6.86 27.98
N GLY A 22 -51.60 -8.08 27.41
CA GLY A 22 -50.46 -8.67 26.72
C GLY A 22 -50.00 -7.85 25.52
N LEU A 23 -50.94 -7.29 24.74
CA LEU A 23 -50.65 -6.43 23.60
C LEU A 23 -49.95 -5.14 24.03
N VAL A 24 -50.41 -4.50 25.10
CA VAL A 24 -49.78 -3.29 25.65
C VAL A 24 -48.36 -3.58 26.14
N VAL A 25 -48.17 -4.70 26.85
CA VAL A 25 -46.84 -5.11 27.34
C VAL A 25 -45.88 -5.40 26.17
N ALA A 26 -46.36 -6.06 25.12
CA ALA A 26 -45.55 -6.32 23.92
C ALA A 26 -45.15 -5.04 23.19
N LEU A 27 -46.07 -4.07 23.08
CA LEU A 27 -45.80 -2.77 22.45
C LEU A 27 -44.75 -1.96 23.24
N VAL A 28 -44.84 -1.96 24.57
CA VAL A 28 -43.86 -1.31 25.43
C VAL A 28 -42.48 -1.97 25.29
N LEU A 29 -42.41 -3.30 25.20
CA LEU A 29 -41.15 -4.01 24.97
C LEU A 29 -40.52 -3.67 23.62
N VAL A 30 -41.31 -3.58 22.55
CA VAL A 30 -40.83 -3.20 21.23
C VAL A 30 -40.30 -1.76 21.24
N ILE A 31 -41.05 -0.82 21.81
CA ILE A 31 -40.60 0.58 21.93
C ILE A 31 -39.32 0.67 22.78
N GLY A 32 -39.25 -0.08 23.89
CA GLY A 32 -38.06 -0.15 24.73
C GLY A 32 -36.84 -0.71 23.98
N ALA A 33 -37.03 -1.73 23.15
CA ALA A 33 -35.96 -2.31 22.34
C ALA A 33 -35.40 -1.32 21.30
N PHE A 34 -36.24 -0.47 20.71
CA PHE A 34 -35.78 0.60 19.81
C PHE A 34 -35.19 1.80 20.56
N ALA A 35 -35.65 2.10 21.77
CA ALA A 35 -35.11 3.17 22.60
C ALA A 35 -33.71 2.83 23.14
N VAL A 36 -33.43 1.54 23.38
CA VAL A 36 -32.08 1.07 23.69
C VAL A 36 -31.29 0.95 22.39
N THR A 37 -30.89 2.09 21.83
CA THR A 37 -29.87 2.13 20.80
C THR A 37 -28.54 1.71 21.42
N PRO A 38 -27.94 0.56 21.05
CA PRO A 38 -26.58 0.25 21.48
C PRO A 38 -25.66 1.35 20.96
N LYS A 39 -24.70 1.79 21.78
CA LYS A 39 -23.67 2.75 21.33
C LYS A 39 -23.02 2.18 20.07
N GLU A 40 -23.28 2.80 18.93
CA GLU A 40 -22.50 2.57 17.73
C GLU A 40 -21.05 2.78 18.11
N HIS A 41 -20.24 1.73 17.99
CA HIS A 41 -18.80 1.90 17.96
C HIS A 41 -18.50 2.60 16.64
N ARG A 42 -18.60 3.93 16.65
CA ARG A 42 -18.07 4.77 15.61
C ARG A 42 -16.58 4.46 15.59
N ILE A 43 -16.17 3.65 14.62
CA ILE A 43 -14.77 3.56 14.23
C ILE A 43 -14.40 5.03 13.97
N GLU A 44 -13.57 5.61 14.83
CA GLU A 44 -12.92 6.87 14.53
C GLU A 44 -12.26 6.65 13.17
N LYS A 45 -12.85 7.27 12.13
CA LYS A 45 -12.08 7.54 10.93
C LYS A 45 -10.88 8.31 11.44
N VAL A 46 -9.70 7.71 11.29
CA VAL A 46 -8.43 8.39 11.51
C VAL A 46 -8.53 9.67 10.69
N ASP A 47 -8.69 10.79 11.41
CA ASP A 47 -8.71 12.12 10.84
C ASP A 47 -7.30 12.35 10.31
N LEU A 48 -7.10 12.04 9.03
CA LEU A 48 -5.95 12.50 8.27
C LEU A 48 -6.10 14.01 8.23
N GLY A 49 -5.57 14.67 9.27
CA GLY A 49 -5.59 16.11 9.48
C GLY A 49 -4.89 16.85 8.34
N TYR A 50 -5.55 16.90 7.19
CA TYR A 50 -5.40 17.95 6.23
C TYR A 50 -6.36 19.04 6.68
N ALA A 51 -5.88 19.87 7.62
CA ALA A 51 -6.42 21.21 7.71
C ALA A 51 -6.28 21.81 6.30
N PRO A 52 -7.37 22.24 5.64
CA PRO A 52 -7.22 23.07 4.47
C PRO A 52 -6.50 24.32 4.97
N VAL A 53 -5.22 24.44 4.63
CA VAL A 53 -4.55 25.73 4.66
C VAL A 53 -5.34 26.57 3.66
N GLU A 54 -6.23 27.43 4.16
CA GLU A 54 -6.73 28.55 3.39
C GLU A 54 -5.51 29.35 3.00
N VAL A 55 -5.01 29.06 1.79
CA VAL A 55 -4.03 29.91 1.14
C VAL A 55 -4.81 31.18 0.82
N GLU A 56 -4.73 32.15 1.73
CA GLU A 56 -5.05 33.53 1.40
C GLU A 56 -4.15 33.88 0.22
N ILE A 57 -4.76 33.91 -0.96
CA ILE A 57 -4.18 34.39 -2.20
C ILE A 57 -3.79 35.85 -1.98
N VAL A 58 -2.60 36.07 -1.43
CA VAL A 58 -1.91 37.33 -1.61
C VAL A 58 -1.77 37.51 -3.11
N GLU A 59 -2.35 38.59 -3.62
CA GLU A 59 -2.20 38.97 -5.02
C GLU A 59 -0.71 38.99 -5.33
N VAL A 60 -0.29 38.08 -6.20
CA VAL A 60 1.07 38.10 -6.75
C VAL A 60 1.17 39.42 -7.50
N THR A 61 1.81 40.41 -6.87
CA THR A 61 2.31 41.59 -7.56
C THR A 61 3.19 41.05 -8.66
N ARG A 62 2.67 41.02 -9.89
CA ARG A 62 3.46 40.75 -11.07
C ARG A 62 4.51 41.85 -11.11
N GLU A 63 5.70 41.52 -10.65
CA GLU A 63 6.86 42.33 -10.94
C GLU A 63 6.99 42.29 -12.46
N ASP A 64 6.73 43.43 -13.11
CA ASP A 64 6.93 43.60 -14.54
C ASP A 64 8.39 43.21 -14.82
N GLN A 65 8.60 41.97 -15.27
CA GLN A 65 9.90 41.52 -15.71
C GLN A 65 10.25 42.38 -16.91
N LYS A 66 11.10 43.38 -16.67
CA LYS A 66 11.74 44.11 -17.75
C LYS A 66 12.37 43.06 -18.67
N PRO A 67 12.06 43.09 -19.99
CA PRO A 67 12.55 42.09 -20.92
C PRO A 67 14.05 41.89 -20.71
N PRO A 68 14.53 40.64 -20.60
CA PRO A 68 15.95 40.38 -20.39
C PRO A 68 16.74 41.13 -21.45
N GLU A 69 17.67 41.97 -21.01
CA GLU A 69 18.54 42.71 -21.92
C GLU A 69 19.18 41.71 -22.87
N ALA A 70 19.04 41.97 -24.18
CA ALA A 70 19.56 41.11 -25.22
C ALA A 70 21.01 40.74 -24.90
N PRO A 71 21.40 39.46 -25.00
CA PRO A 71 22.74 39.03 -24.65
C PRO A 71 23.74 39.88 -25.42
N LYS A 72 24.58 40.62 -24.70
CA LYS A 72 25.73 41.28 -25.30
C LYS A 72 26.52 40.20 -26.03
N LYS A 73 26.63 40.36 -27.35
CA LYS A 73 27.52 39.52 -28.17
C LYS A 73 28.91 39.69 -27.59
N VAL A 74 29.36 38.66 -26.87
CA VAL A 74 30.75 38.56 -26.49
C VAL A 74 31.44 38.07 -27.74
N ASP A 75 32.29 38.91 -28.33
CA ASP A 75 33.16 38.50 -29.43
C ASP A 75 34.07 37.40 -28.90
N MET A 76 33.76 36.15 -29.24
CA MET A 76 34.66 35.03 -29.00
C MET A 76 35.90 35.26 -29.87
N ALA A 77 37.01 35.60 -29.22
CA ALA A 77 38.31 35.48 -29.82
C ALA A 77 38.52 34.00 -30.21
N VAL A 78 38.76 33.80 -31.51
CA VAL A 78 39.08 32.53 -32.13
C VAL A 78 40.36 31.98 -31.51
N VAL A 79 40.27 30.84 -30.84
CA VAL A 79 41.44 29.98 -30.61
C VAL A 79 41.30 28.80 -31.56
N SER A 80 42.08 28.83 -32.64
CA SER A 80 42.25 27.71 -33.56
C SER A 80 43.29 26.77 -32.99
N ASP A 81 42.87 25.68 -32.37
CA ASP A 81 43.76 24.53 -32.14
C ASP A 81 43.69 23.60 -33.35
N MET A 82 44.86 23.38 -33.94
CA MET A 82 45.12 22.46 -35.03
C MET A 82 44.78 21.02 -34.61
N LEU A 83 43.88 20.36 -35.34
CA LEU A 83 43.81 18.91 -35.36
C LEU A 83 44.75 18.38 -36.46
N GLU A 84 45.79 17.66 -36.05
CA GLU A 84 46.61 16.84 -36.95
C GLU A 84 45.92 15.48 -37.14
N VAL A 85 45.36 15.26 -38.33
CA VAL A 85 44.71 14.00 -38.70
C VAL A 85 45.79 13.00 -39.06
N VAL A 86 46.06 12.05 -38.17
CA VAL A 86 46.85 10.85 -38.48
C VAL A 86 45.98 9.91 -39.30
N THR A 87 46.29 9.76 -40.58
CA THR A 87 45.69 8.74 -41.46
C THR A 87 46.31 7.39 -41.16
N ASN A 88 45.51 6.43 -40.67
CA ASN A 88 45.94 5.04 -40.49
C ASN A 88 45.33 4.20 -41.62
N ASP A 89 46.10 4.05 -42.71
CA ASP A 89 45.66 3.42 -43.95
C ASP A 89 45.92 1.90 -43.96
N THR A 90 45.52 1.19 -42.90
CA THR A 90 45.67 -0.26 -42.85
C THR A 90 44.53 -0.93 -43.61
N LYS A 91 44.81 -1.32 -44.85
CA LYS A 91 43.92 -2.12 -45.71
C LYS A 91 43.83 -3.54 -45.15
N ILE A 92 42.69 -3.88 -44.56
CA ILE A 92 42.38 -5.27 -44.19
C ILE A 92 41.76 -5.93 -45.44
N GLU A 93 42.56 -6.69 -46.17
CA GLU A 93 42.07 -7.60 -47.21
C GLU A 93 41.75 -8.94 -46.55
N THR A 94 40.50 -9.10 -46.12
CA THR A 94 39.98 -10.42 -45.72
C THR A 94 39.31 -11.03 -46.94
N GLU A 95 40.01 -11.95 -47.61
CA GLU A 95 39.37 -12.88 -48.56
C GLU A 95 38.51 -13.85 -47.73
N ILE A 96 37.23 -13.52 -47.60
CA ILE A 96 36.23 -14.47 -47.11
C ILE A 96 35.71 -15.19 -48.35
N ASP A 97 36.01 -16.49 -48.47
CA ASP A 97 35.45 -17.34 -49.51
C ASP A 97 33.96 -17.56 -49.22
N PHE A 98 33.11 -16.84 -49.95
CA PHE A 98 31.65 -16.88 -49.80
C PHE A 98 31.01 -18.14 -50.43
N ALA A 99 31.81 -19.10 -50.92
CA ALA A 99 31.32 -20.28 -51.61
C ALA A 99 30.64 -21.35 -50.71
N GLU A 100 30.72 -21.23 -49.38
CA GLU A 100 30.16 -22.23 -48.46
C GLU A 100 28.85 -21.82 -47.75
N PHE A 101 28.30 -20.64 -48.03
CA PHE A 101 27.00 -20.24 -47.49
C PHE A 101 25.85 -20.83 -48.33
N ASP A 102 25.38 -22.02 -47.95
CA ASP A 102 24.17 -22.62 -48.51
C ASP A 102 22.93 -21.83 -48.07
N MET A 103 22.49 -20.90 -48.93
CA MET A 103 21.26 -20.11 -48.75
C MET A 103 19.97 -20.94 -48.68
N ASN A 104 20.03 -22.25 -48.94
CA ASN A 104 18.86 -23.14 -48.86
C ASN A 104 18.76 -23.88 -47.53
N GLN A 105 19.67 -23.66 -46.57
CA GLN A 105 19.49 -24.17 -45.23
C GLN A 105 18.34 -23.40 -44.56
N ALA A 106 17.17 -24.02 -44.52
CA ALA A 106 16.02 -23.51 -43.79
C ALA A 106 16.44 -23.25 -42.33
N ILE A 107 16.49 -21.97 -41.95
CA ILE A 107 16.62 -21.58 -40.56
C ILE A 107 15.33 -22.05 -39.90
N GLU A 108 15.39 -23.13 -39.11
CA GLU A 108 14.29 -23.53 -38.24
C GLU A 108 14.11 -22.44 -37.18
N VAL A 109 13.27 -21.45 -37.51
CA VAL A 109 12.88 -20.41 -36.58
C VAL A 109 11.97 -21.07 -35.55
N ALA A 110 12.53 -21.48 -34.42
CA ALA A 110 11.73 -21.92 -33.28
C ALA A 110 10.72 -20.80 -32.96
N PRO A 111 9.41 -21.10 -32.81
CA PRO A 111 8.43 -20.08 -32.51
C PRO A 111 8.78 -19.43 -31.16
N VAL A 112 9.04 -18.13 -31.18
CA VAL A 112 9.16 -17.32 -29.97
C VAL A 112 7.81 -17.39 -29.27
N GLN A 113 7.75 -18.14 -28.17
CA GLN A 113 6.59 -18.14 -27.28
C GLN A 113 6.52 -16.76 -26.62
N THR A 114 5.62 -15.91 -27.11
CA THR A 114 5.25 -14.68 -26.41
C THR A 114 4.45 -15.09 -25.17
N GLU A 115 5.10 -15.17 -24.02
CA GLU A 115 4.39 -15.24 -22.74
C GLU A 115 3.63 -13.92 -22.55
N GLU A 116 2.31 -13.97 -22.54
CA GLU A 116 1.48 -12.84 -22.12
C GLU A 116 1.78 -12.56 -20.64
N VAL A 117 2.53 -11.49 -20.38
CA VAL A 117 2.73 -10.96 -19.03
C VAL A 117 1.39 -10.39 -18.58
N PHE A 118 0.60 -11.21 -17.89
CA PHE A 118 -0.57 -10.73 -17.15
C PHE A 118 -0.07 -9.76 -16.08
N GLU A 119 -0.35 -8.47 -16.24
CA GLU A 119 -0.14 -7.50 -15.16
C GLU A 119 -1.09 -7.87 -14.02
N GLU A 120 -0.57 -8.61 -13.04
CA GLU A 120 -1.31 -8.94 -11.83
C GLU A 120 -1.64 -7.65 -11.09
N GLU A 121 -2.92 -7.26 -11.11
CA GLU A 121 -3.44 -6.08 -10.41
C GLU A 121 -3.08 -6.13 -8.92
N ILE A 122 -2.54 -5.01 -8.41
CA ILE A 122 -2.20 -4.86 -6.99
C ILE A 122 -3.40 -4.26 -6.27
N PHE A 123 -3.97 -5.04 -5.34
CA PHE A 123 -5.13 -4.61 -4.56
C PHE A 123 -4.68 -3.88 -3.29
N ILE A 124 -5.39 -2.81 -2.94
CA ILE A 124 -5.20 -2.12 -1.64
C ILE A 124 -6.22 -2.67 -0.63
N ILE A 125 -7.45 -2.88 -1.09
CA ILE A 125 -8.59 -3.33 -0.30
C ILE A 125 -9.05 -4.68 -0.86
N VAL A 126 -9.17 -5.67 0.02
CA VAL A 126 -9.52 -7.05 -0.29
C VAL A 126 -10.49 -7.59 0.76
N GLU A 127 -11.22 -8.64 0.40
CA GLU A 127 -12.13 -9.38 1.30
C GLU A 127 -11.35 -10.09 2.42
N GLU A 128 -10.32 -10.86 2.07
CA GLU A 128 -9.44 -11.54 3.03
C GLU A 128 -8.03 -10.95 2.91
N LYS A 129 -7.60 -10.20 3.93
CA LYS A 129 -6.27 -9.56 3.96
C LYS A 129 -5.17 -10.61 4.08
N ALA A 130 -4.00 -10.30 3.51
CA ALA A 130 -2.80 -11.09 3.73
C ALA A 130 -2.47 -11.13 5.23
N SER A 131 -2.03 -12.29 5.70
CA SER A 131 -1.76 -12.55 7.11
C SER A 131 -0.28 -12.87 7.32
N PHE A 132 0.32 -12.26 8.34
CA PHE A 132 1.71 -12.52 8.71
C PHE A 132 1.78 -13.61 9.78
N MET A 133 2.34 -14.78 9.45
CA MET A 133 2.43 -15.93 10.37
C MET A 133 1.08 -16.34 11.00
N GLY A 134 -0.02 -16.16 10.27
CA GLY A 134 -1.38 -16.44 10.79
C GLY A 134 -1.94 -15.34 11.71
N GLY A 135 -1.18 -14.26 11.93
CA GLY A 135 -1.59 -13.08 12.67
C GLY A 135 -2.03 -11.93 11.77
N ASP A 136 -2.28 -10.79 12.41
CA ASP A 136 -2.68 -9.54 11.81
C ASP A 136 -1.48 -8.60 11.55
N GLU A 137 -1.76 -7.37 11.11
CA GLU A 137 -0.74 -6.33 10.95
C GLU A 137 -0.03 -6.00 12.27
N GLY A 138 -0.72 -6.10 13.41
CA GLY A 138 -0.13 -5.91 14.74
C GLY A 138 0.94 -6.95 15.05
N THR A 139 0.71 -8.20 14.68
CA THR A 139 1.69 -9.30 14.82
C THR A 139 2.96 -9.01 14.02
N PHE A 140 2.82 -8.52 12.78
CA PHE A 140 3.96 -8.11 11.97
C PHE A 140 4.72 -6.93 12.61
N ARG A 141 4.01 -5.89 13.06
CA ARG A 141 4.63 -4.73 13.73
C ARG A 141 5.44 -5.18 14.96
N ASN A 142 4.88 -6.06 15.79
CA ASN A 142 5.58 -6.59 16.96
C ASN A 142 6.81 -7.41 16.57
N TRP A 143 6.71 -8.23 15.52
CA TRP A 143 7.84 -9.01 15.00
C TRP A 143 8.97 -8.10 14.48
N VAL A 144 8.62 -7.02 13.79
CA VAL A 144 9.58 -6.00 13.35
C VAL A 144 10.26 -5.39 14.58
N GLN A 145 9.50 -4.91 15.55
CA GLN A 145 10.06 -4.24 16.74
C GLN A 145 11.01 -5.14 17.55
N GLN A 146 10.75 -6.45 17.62
CA GLN A 146 11.65 -7.40 18.29
C GLN A 146 12.98 -7.61 17.57
N ARG A 147 13.05 -7.29 16.27
CA ARG A 147 14.22 -7.52 15.40
C ARG A 147 14.89 -6.23 14.94
N VAL A 148 14.28 -5.08 15.20
CA VAL A 148 14.83 -3.76 14.95
C VAL A 148 16.12 -3.60 15.74
N LYS A 149 17.21 -3.28 15.03
CA LYS A 149 18.45 -2.83 15.65
C LYS A 149 18.59 -1.35 15.39
N TYR A 150 18.59 -0.55 16.45
CA TYR A 150 18.79 0.89 16.31
C TYR A 150 20.19 1.17 15.74
N PRO A 151 20.31 1.89 14.61
CA PRO A 151 21.62 2.29 14.09
C PRO A 151 22.35 3.18 15.09
N ALA A 152 23.64 2.93 15.34
CA ALA A 152 24.44 3.71 16.29
C ALA A 152 24.42 5.21 15.97
N ILE A 153 24.51 5.56 14.67
CA ILE A 153 24.47 6.95 14.18
C ILE A 153 23.15 7.63 14.56
N ALA A 154 22.01 6.94 14.42
CA ALA A 154 20.72 7.50 14.79
C ALA A 154 20.57 7.63 16.31
N GLN A 155 21.16 6.70 17.06
CA GLN A 155 21.14 6.71 18.52
C GLN A 155 21.98 7.85 19.10
N GLU A 156 23.21 8.05 18.61
CA GLU A 156 24.12 9.13 19.02
C GLU A 156 23.53 10.52 18.74
N ASN A 157 22.83 10.66 17.62
CA ASN A 157 22.18 11.91 17.23
C ASN A 157 20.78 12.09 17.85
N GLY A 158 20.31 11.14 18.67
CA GLY A 158 18.99 11.21 19.31
C GLY A 158 17.81 11.22 18.32
N ILE A 159 18.01 10.75 17.09
CA ILE A 159 17.01 10.79 16.03
C ILE A 159 15.97 9.73 16.31
N GLN A 160 14.71 10.13 16.53
CA GLN A 160 13.56 9.23 16.77
C GLN A 160 12.41 9.58 15.84
N GLY A 161 11.47 8.64 15.65
CA GLY A 161 10.24 8.93 14.94
C GLY A 161 9.63 7.75 14.21
N LYS A 162 8.67 8.06 13.35
CA LYS A 162 7.88 7.06 12.61
C LYS A 162 8.35 6.97 11.17
N VAL A 163 8.77 5.78 10.76
CA VAL A 163 9.08 5.44 9.37
C VAL A 163 7.84 4.80 8.75
N ILE A 164 7.33 5.36 7.66
CA ILE A 164 6.18 4.83 6.92
C ILE A 164 6.71 4.13 5.68
N ILE A 165 6.46 2.82 5.58
CA ILE A 165 6.92 2.00 4.46
C ILE A 165 5.72 1.37 3.77
N SER A 166 5.76 1.33 2.45
CA SER A 166 4.84 0.55 1.64
C SER A 166 5.54 -0.64 1.00
N PHE A 167 4.83 -1.76 0.90
CA PHE A 167 5.35 -2.97 0.25
C PHE A 167 4.19 -3.80 -0.29
N VAL A 168 4.47 -4.71 -1.21
CA VAL A 168 3.49 -5.59 -1.84
C VAL A 168 3.74 -7.03 -1.40
N VAL A 169 2.71 -7.66 -0.85
CA VAL A 169 2.69 -9.10 -0.59
C VAL A 169 2.17 -9.79 -1.85
N ASN A 170 3.00 -10.67 -2.41
CA ASN A 170 2.70 -11.44 -3.61
C ASN A 170 1.79 -12.64 -3.30
N THR A 171 1.26 -13.26 -4.35
CA THR A 171 0.41 -14.46 -4.27
C THR A 171 1.12 -15.68 -3.69
N ASP A 172 2.45 -15.74 -3.81
CA ASP A 172 3.32 -16.76 -3.22
C ASP A 172 3.71 -16.48 -1.75
N GLY A 173 3.27 -15.35 -1.21
CA GLY A 173 3.60 -14.90 0.13
C GLY A 173 4.93 -14.16 0.26
N SER A 174 5.67 -13.96 -0.84
CA SER A 174 6.89 -13.14 -0.82
C SER A 174 6.56 -11.65 -0.72
N VAL A 175 7.48 -10.87 -0.17
CA VAL A 175 7.37 -9.41 -0.13
C VAL A 175 8.20 -8.81 -1.25
N SER A 176 7.60 -7.89 -2.00
CA SER A 176 8.24 -7.16 -3.11
C SER A 176 7.85 -5.68 -3.11
N ASN A 177 8.48 -4.90 -3.99
CA ASN A 177 8.22 -3.48 -4.20
C ASN A 177 8.16 -2.65 -2.90
N ILE A 178 9.26 -2.72 -2.12
CA ILE A 178 9.39 -2.02 -0.84
C ILE A 178 9.79 -0.57 -1.11
N GLU A 179 8.94 0.37 -0.71
CA GLU A 179 9.09 1.82 -0.92
C GLU A 179 8.96 2.55 0.42
N VAL A 180 9.89 3.44 0.73
CA VAL A 180 9.83 4.30 1.93
C VAL A 180 9.04 5.55 1.59
N LEU A 181 7.87 5.74 2.19
CA LEU A 181 6.99 6.88 1.93
C LEU A 181 7.37 8.11 2.75
N ARG A 182 7.75 7.89 4.01
CA ARG A 182 8.15 8.96 4.93
C ARG A 182 9.16 8.42 5.92
N THR A 183 10.23 9.13 6.15
CA THR A 183 11.21 8.79 7.18
C THR A 183 11.77 10.05 7.84
N PRO A 184 12.04 10.04 9.16
CA PRO A 184 12.79 11.10 9.81
C PRO A 184 14.27 11.12 9.40
N ASP A 185 14.86 9.95 9.09
CA ASP A 185 16.26 9.83 8.67
C ASP A 185 16.49 8.59 7.80
N SER A 186 17.51 8.64 6.93
CA SER A 186 17.83 7.53 6.02
C SER A 186 18.25 6.25 6.77
N THR A 187 19.01 6.39 7.86
CA THR A 187 19.57 5.23 8.57
C THR A 187 18.46 4.37 9.20
N LEU A 188 17.39 5.00 9.68
CA LEU A 188 16.22 4.31 10.23
C LEU A 188 15.41 3.61 9.13
N SER A 189 15.27 4.24 7.96
CA SER A 189 14.59 3.61 6.83
C SER A 189 15.36 2.42 6.26
N ASP A 190 16.69 2.49 6.20
CA ASP A 190 17.53 1.40 5.70
C ASP A 190 17.41 0.15 6.58
N GLU A 191 17.40 0.34 7.90
CA GLU A 191 17.19 -0.74 8.86
C GLU A 191 15.77 -1.33 8.74
N ALA A 192 14.76 -0.49 8.61
CA ALA A 192 13.39 -0.96 8.42
C ALA A 192 13.23 -1.76 7.11
N VAL A 193 13.83 -1.30 6.01
CA VAL A 193 13.86 -2.04 4.73
C VAL A 193 14.58 -3.38 4.88
N ARG A 194 15.72 -3.42 5.59
CA ARG A 194 16.47 -4.66 5.86
C ARG A 194 15.58 -5.71 6.55
N ILE A 195 14.79 -5.30 7.53
CA ILE A 195 13.93 -6.20 8.30
C ILE A 195 12.78 -6.71 7.44
N ILE A 196 12.12 -5.84 6.68
CA ILE A 196 11.03 -6.23 5.77
C ILE A 196 11.54 -7.21 4.71
N LYS A 197 12.73 -6.99 4.15
CA LYS A 197 13.38 -7.95 3.23
C LYS A 197 13.65 -9.30 3.88
N SER A 198 13.95 -9.32 5.18
CA SER A 198 14.15 -10.55 5.96
C SER A 198 12.86 -11.19 6.47
N SER A 199 11.69 -10.67 6.08
CA SER A 199 10.42 -11.22 6.55
C SER A 199 10.19 -12.64 6.04
N PRO A 200 9.62 -13.52 6.88
CA PRO A 200 9.18 -14.84 6.43
C PRO A 200 8.03 -14.71 5.43
N LYS A 201 7.73 -15.81 4.73
CA LYS A 201 6.60 -15.86 3.81
C LYS A 201 5.29 -15.54 4.52
N TRP A 202 4.51 -14.65 3.91
CA TRP A 202 3.18 -14.26 4.34
C TRP A 202 2.14 -15.21 3.75
N THR A 203 0.97 -15.25 4.35
CA THR A 203 -0.21 -15.84 3.73
C THR A 203 -0.81 -14.80 2.79
N ALA A 204 -0.94 -15.14 1.50
CA ALA A 204 -1.46 -14.21 0.49
C ALA A 204 -2.91 -13.78 0.78
N ALA A 205 -3.25 -12.58 0.33
CA ALA A 205 -4.62 -12.08 0.36
C ALA A 205 -5.52 -12.88 -0.58
N LYS A 206 -6.82 -12.96 -0.27
CA LYS A 206 -7.81 -13.56 -1.16
C LYS A 206 -8.91 -12.57 -1.51
N GLN A 207 -9.29 -12.59 -2.78
CA GLN A 207 -10.40 -11.84 -3.34
C GLN A 207 -11.19 -12.80 -4.22
N ARG A 208 -12.51 -12.95 -3.98
CA ARG A 208 -13.35 -13.89 -4.75
C ARG A 208 -12.77 -15.30 -4.79
N ASN A 209 -12.23 -15.76 -3.66
CA ASN A 209 -11.58 -17.07 -3.51
C ASN A 209 -10.33 -17.29 -4.41
N LYS A 210 -9.73 -16.22 -4.96
CA LYS A 210 -8.46 -16.25 -5.68
C LYS A 210 -7.39 -15.51 -4.87
N SER A 211 -6.17 -16.05 -4.84
CA SER A 211 -5.03 -15.36 -4.24
C SER A 211 -4.66 -14.14 -5.09
N VAL A 212 -4.48 -13.00 -4.44
CA VAL A 212 -4.17 -11.73 -5.10
C VAL A 212 -3.00 -11.02 -4.41
N ARG A 213 -2.31 -10.16 -5.17
CA ARG A 213 -1.26 -9.30 -4.62
C ARG A 213 -1.89 -8.17 -3.83
N GLN A 214 -1.37 -7.89 -2.63
CA GLN A 214 -1.90 -6.82 -1.78
C GLN A 214 -0.80 -5.82 -1.41
N LYS A 215 -1.06 -4.53 -1.61
CA LYS A 215 -0.20 -3.43 -1.12
C LYS A 215 -0.53 -3.10 0.33
N PHE A 216 0.51 -3.07 1.17
CA PHE A 216 0.45 -2.64 2.56
C PHE A 216 1.17 -1.31 2.73
N VAL A 217 0.72 -0.52 3.71
CA VAL A 217 1.39 0.69 4.18
C VAL A 217 1.44 0.60 5.69
N ILE A 218 2.62 0.39 6.26
CA ILE A 218 2.79 0.12 7.68
C ILE A 218 3.72 1.17 8.30
N PRO A 219 3.28 1.85 9.37
CA PRO A 219 4.15 2.69 10.18
C PRO A 219 4.97 1.87 11.18
N ILE A 220 6.28 2.05 11.19
CA ILE A 220 7.22 1.48 12.16
C ILE A 220 7.69 2.62 13.07
N ASP A 221 7.66 2.40 14.38
CA ASP A 221 7.97 3.40 15.39
C ASP A 221 9.38 3.16 15.95
N PHE A 222 10.29 4.11 15.79
CA PHE A 222 11.63 4.06 16.34
C PHE A 222 11.72 4.99 17.54
N ARG A 223 11.92 4.39 18.72
CA ARG A 223 12.10 5.11 19.99
C ARG A 223 13.37 4.62 20.65
N ILE A 224 14.17 5.54 21.18
CA ILE A 224 15.28 5.17 22.04
C ILE A 224 14.66 4.89 23.40
N SER A 225 14.91 3.70 23.94
CA SER A 225 14.58 3.40 25.33
C SER A 225 15.57 4.16 26.22
N ASP A 226 15.06 4.98 27.13
CA ASP A 226 15.84 5.61 28.20
C ASP A 226 16.51 4.57 29.11
#